data_AF-A0A9Q1K100-F1
#
_entry.id   AF-A0A9Q1K100-F1
#
_cell.length_a   1.000
_cell.length_b   1.000
_cell.length_c   1.000
_cell.angle_alpha   90.00
_cell.angle_beta   90.00
_cell.angle_gamma   90.00
#
_symmetry.space_group_name_H-M   'P 1'
#
loop_
_entity.id
_entity.type
_entity.pdbx_description
1 polymer ?
#
loop_
_entity_poly.entity_id
_entity_poly.type
_entity_poly.pdbx_seq_one_letter_code
_entity_poly.pdbx_strand_id
1 'polypeptide(L)'
;MEILLDLVSKNKKGSFNPHFWSFLTACSWVGSNPTSSRSLDSLDIHLSTMGWKAAQKLIQTWKILRGDNVMIIRGKDKGEIGIIKRVIRSQNRVIVEGKNLVKKHIKQGQGHEGGIFSVEAPLHVSNVQVVDPVTGKPCKVGIRYLEDGTKVRVARGIGASGSIIPRPEILKIRSTPRPTAPGPKDTPMELVLEKTYDAKTGKGMPQL
;
A
#
# COMPACT_ATOMS: atom_id res chain seq x y z
N MET A 1 -17.62 -29.09 -29.72
CA MET A 1 -17.88 -29.62 -28.37
C MET A 1 -16.69 -29.23 -27.51
N GLU A 2 -16.88 -28.15 -26.75
CA GLU A 2 -16.77 -28.14 -25.28
C GLU A 2 -15.31 -28.14 -24.82
N ILE A 3 -14.70 -26.98 -24.49
CA ILE A 3 -14.94 -26.10 -23.33
C ILE A 3 -14.83 -26.87 -22.01
N LEU A 4 -13.74 -26.63 -21.28
CA LEU A 4 -13.81 -26.14 -19.89
C LEU A 4 -12.43 -25.68 -19.40
N LEU A 5 -12.24 -24.36 -19.49
CA LEU A 5 -11.42 -23.58 -18.56
C LEU A 5 -12.13 -23.53 -17.21
N ASP A 6 -11.37 -23.62 -16.12
CA ASP A 6 -11.50 -22.66 -15.01
C ASP A 6 -10.42 -22.91 -13.95
N LEU A 7 -9.31 -22.17 -14.04
CA LEU A 7 -8.30 -22.13 -12.99
C LEU A 7 -8.49 -20.86 -12.16
N VAL A 8 -9.30 -21.03 -11.13
CA VAL A 8 -9.53 -20.10 -10.03
C VAL A 8 -8.20 -19.82 -9.32
N SER A 9 -7.68 -18.60 -9.52
CA SER A 9 -6.56 -18.04 -8.75
C SER A 9 -7.00 -17.78 -7.30
N LYS A 10 -6.91 -18.81 -6.46
CA LYS A 10 -7.01 -18.70 -5.01
C LYS A 10 -5.65 -18.30 -4.46
N ASN A 11 -5.57 -17.02 -4.10
CA ASN A 11 -4.50 -16.40 -3.32
C ASN A 11 -4.45 -17.05 -1.91
N LYS A 12 -3.81 -18.22 -1.80
CA LYS A 12 -3.56 -18.91 -0.53
C LYS A 12 -2.43 -18.18 0.18
N LYS A 13 -2.77 -17.53 1.30
CA LYS A 13 -1.82 -17.12 2.34
C LYS A 13 -1.15 -18.39 2.89
N GLY A 14 0.02 -18.72 2.37
CA GLY A 14 0.92 -19.69 2.98
C GLY A 14 1.61 -19.04 4.17
N SER A 15 1.28 -19.49 5.38
CA SER A 15 2.09 -19.28 6.57
C SER A 15 3.40 -20.04 6.40
N PHE A 16 4.50 -19.31 6.19
CA PHE A 16 5.84 -19.89 6.13
C PHE A 16 6.29 -20.24 7.54
N ASN A 17 6.41 -21.54 7.83
CA ASN A 17 6.94 -22.07 9.09
C ASN A 17 8.42 -22.43 8.87
N PRO A 18 9.40 -21.73 9.49
CA PRO A 18 10.81 -21.98 9.25
C PRO A 18 11.36 -22.95 10.30
N HIS A 19 11.02 -24.23 10.18
CA HIS A 19 11.70 -25.34 10.84
C HIS A 19 11.63 -26.52 9.87
N PHE A 20 12.73 -27.26 9.71
CA PHE A 20 13.08 -28.14 8.58
C PHE A 20 13.60 -27.34 7.37
N TRP A 21 14.85 -27.43 6.94
CA TRP A 21 15.65 -28.63 6.68
C TRP A 21 17.14 -28.42 6.99
N SER A 22 17.73 -29.42 7.64
CA SER A 22 19.16 -29.76 7.61
C SER A 22 19.30 -31.17 7.02
N PHE A 23 20.53 -31.52 6.60
CA PHE A 23 21.02 -32.70 5.84
C PHE A 23 21.17 -32.44 4.32
N LEU A 24 22.37 -32.03 3.85
CA LEU A 24 23.52 -32.85 3.36
C LEU A 24 23.14 -33.68 2.12
N THR A 25 23.84 -33.62 0.98
CA THR A 25 25.24 -34.08 0.85
C THR A 25 25.90 -33.55 -0.45
N ALA A 26 27.19 -33.24 -0.32
CA ALA A 26 28.33 -33.16 -1.26
C ALA A 26 28.13 -33.18 -2.79
N CYS A 27 28.86 -32.26 -3.45
CA CYS A 27 29.64 -32.60 -4.64
C CYS A 27 31.03 -31.94 -4.52
N SER A 28 32.06 -32.77 -4.58
CA SER A 28 33.47 -32.43 -4.45
C SER A 28 34.06 -31.90 -5.76
N TRP A 29 34.87 -30.84 -5.70
CA TRP A 29 36.06 -30.74 -6.54
C TRP A 29 37.20 -30.07 -5.76
N VAL A 30 38.35 -30.73 -5.81
CA VAL A 30 39.57 -30.47 -5.05
C VAL A 30 40.51 -29.59 -5.88
N GLY A 31 41.11 -28.59 -5.23
CA GLY A 31 42.16 -27.74 -5.78
C GLY A 31 42.85 -26.89 -4.71
N SER A 32 43.61 -27.57 -3.85
CA SER A 32 44.65 -27.12 -2.90
C SER A 32 45.66 -26.09 -3.49
N ASN A 33 46.36 -25.19 -2.78
CA ASN A 33 46.46 -24.67 -1.39
C ASN A 33 47.56 -23.54 -1.42
N PRO A 34 48.21 -23.11 -0.32
CA PRO A 34 47.88 -22.06 0.66
C PRO A 34 48.83 -20.84 0.62
N THR A 35 48.46 -19.71 1.25
CA THR A 35 49.36 -18.90 2.13
C THR A 35 48.65 -17.65 2.64
N SER A 36 48.21 -17.67 3.90
CA SER A 36 48.67 -16.74 4.93
C SER A 36 47.82 -16.96 6.17
N SER A 37 48.52 -17.32 7.25
CA SER A 37 48.05 -17.47 8.61
C SER A 37 47.31 -16.23 9.11
N ARG A 38 46.04 -16.38 9.49
CA ARG A 38 45.43 -15.61 10.57
C ARG A 38 44.46 -16.52 11.32
N SER A 39 44.80 -16.72 12.59
CA SER A 39 44.01 -17.28 13.69
C SER A 39 42.52 -17.46 13.42
N LEU A 40 42.09 -18.72 13.46
CA LEU A 40 40.71 -19.10 13.72
C LEU A 40 40.40 -18.80 15.19
N ASP A 41 40.03 -17.57 15.47
CA ASP A 41 39.24 -17.21 16.64
C ASP A 41 38.09 -16.33 16.15
N SER A 42 36.87 -16.67 16.57
CA SER A 42 35.61 -15.91 16.40
C SER A 42 34.84 -16.04 15.06
N LEU A 43 34.70 -17.25 14.52
CA LEU A 43 33.56 -17.57 13.64
C LEU A 43 32.36 -17.97 14.49
N ASP A 44 31.70 -17.01 15.15
CA ASP A 44 30.36 -17.24 15.73
C ASP A 44 29.57 -15.97 16.13
N ILE A 45 29.77 -14.80 15.50
CA ILE A 45 28.96 -13.59 15.85
C ILE A 45 28.54 -12.76 14.62
N HIS A 46 28.03 -13.39 13.56
CA HIS A 46 27.34 -12.62 12.51
C HIS A 46 25.98 -13.18 12.07
N LEU A 47 25.19 -13.61 13.05
CA LEU A 47 23.73 -13.79 12.93
C LEU A 47 22.96 -13.22 14.15
N SER A 48 23.48 -12.17 14.81
CA SER A 48 22.87 -11.62 16.03
C SER A 48 22.54 -10.13 16.02
N THR A 49 22.05 -9.58 14.90
CA THR A 49 21.34 -8.27 14.90
C THR A 49 20.17 -8.19 13.91
N MET A 50 19.61 -9.31 13.43
CA MET A 50 18.18 -9.33 13.10
C MET A 50 17.40 -9.61 14.39
N GLY A 51 17.48 -8.65 15.31
CA GLY A 51 16.66 -8.63 16.49
C GLY A 51 15.21 -8.75 16.06
N TRP A 52 14.59 -9.87 16.45
CA TRP A 52 13.21 -10.06 16.86
C TRP A 52 12.47 -8.74 17.19
N LYS A 53 12.25 -7.88 16.20
CA LYS A 53 11.28 -6.79 16.33
C LYS A 53 9.96 -7.51 16.48
N ALA A 54 9.50 -7.64 17.73
CA ALA A 54 8.20 -8.15 18.10
C ALA A 54 7.23 -7.75 16.99
N ALA A 55 6.66 -8.75 16.29
CA ALA A 55 5.87 -8.54 15.09
C ALA A 55 4.88 -7.41 15.38
N GLN A 56 5.14 -6.22 14.82
CA GLN A 56 4.40 -5.03 15.21
C GLN A 56 2.92 -5.32 14.97
N LYS A 57 2.08 -5.12 16.00
CA LYS A 57 0.64 -5.36 15.87
C LYS A 57 0.10 -4.44 14.77
N LEU A 58 -0.11 -4.99 13.58
CA LEU A 58 -0.62 -4.25 12.44
C LEU A 58 -2.08 -3.89 12.70
N ILE A 59 -2.42 -2.64 12.38
CA ILE A 59 -3.81 -2.17 12.48
C ILE A 59 -4.61 -2.88 11.39
N GLN A 60 -5.60 -3.68 11.80
CA GLN A 60 -6.49 -4.38 10.86
C GLN A 60 -7.44 -3.38 10.17
N THR A 61 -8.16 -2.59 10.98
CA THR A 61 -9.16 -1.63 10.49
C THR A 61 -8.60 -0.21 10.49
N TRP A 62 -8.37 0.33 9.30
CA TRP A 62 -7.87 1.69 9.11
C TRP A 62 -9.02 2.67 8.97
N LYS A 63 -8.97 3.75 9.76
CA LYS A 63 -9.95 4.83 9.74
C LYS A 63 -9.50 6.06 8.95
N ILE A 64 -8.18 6.16 8.78
CA ILE A 64 -7.48 7.23 8.08
C ILE A 64 -7.19 6.76 6.66
N LEU A 65 -7.45 7.64 5.70
CA LEU A 65 -7.38 7.38 4.27
C LEU A 65 -6.36 8.33 3.59
N ARG A 66 -5.92 7.96 2.38
CA ARG A 66 -5.13 8.88 1.54
C ARG A 66 -6.01 10.05 1.12
N GLY A 67 -5.49 11.27 1.21
CA GLY A 67 -6.24 12.50 0.91
C GLY A 67 -7.10 13.03 2.06
N ASP A 68 -7.05 12.43 3.25
CA ASP A 68 -7.67 13.03 4.43
C ASP A 68 -6.85 14.22 4.96
N ASN A 69 -7.53 15.25 5.45
CA ASN A 69 -6.93 16.33 6.22
C ASN A 69 -6.69 15.87 7.65
N VAL A 70 -5.44 15.95 8.10
CA VAL A 70 -5.03 15.52 9.44
C VAL A 70 -4.21 16.59 10.15
N MET A 71 -4.34 16.61 11.47
CA MET A 71 -3.54 17.42 12.37
C MET A 71 -2.55 16.54 13.13
N ILE A 72 -1.32 17.02 13.28
CA ILE A 72 -0.27 16.35 14.03
C ILE A 72 -0.44 16.68 15.52
N ILE A 73 -0.53 15.65 16.36
CA ILE A 73 -0.76 15.79 17.82
C ILE A 73 0.58 15.83 18.57
N ARG A 74 1.55 15.05 18.08
CA ARG A 74 2.85 14.84 18.73
C ARG A 74 3.95 14.77 17.68
N GLY A 75 5.06 15.46 17.93
CA GLY A 75 6.22 15.52 17.05
C GLY A 75 6.75 16.94 16.93
N LYS A 76 7.66 17.13 15.97
CA LYS A 76 8.26 18.44 15.64
C LYS A 76 7.21 19.46 15.20
N ASP A 77 6.31 19.03 14.31
CA ASP A 77 5.32 19.91 13.66
C ASP A 77 3.94 19.80 14.35
N LYS A 78 3.92 19.88 15.69
CA LYS A 78 2.69 19.71 16.48
C LYS A 78 1.71 20.86 16.23
N GLY A 79 0.44 20.52 16.04
CA GLY A 79 -0.66 21.48 15.82
C GLY A 79 -0.86 21.86 14.35
N GLU A 80 0.08 21.48 13.48
CA GLU A 80 -0.02 21.76 12.06
C GLU A 80 -0.97 20.78 11.38
N ILE A 81 -1.69 21.29 10.37
CA ILE A 81 -2.61 20.54 9.53
C ILE A 81 -1.91 20.23 8.20
N GLY A 82 -2.18 19.05 7.65
CA GLY A 82 -1.71 18.66 6.32
C GLY A 82 -2.52 17.52 5.72
N ILE A 83 -2.37 17.32 4.41
CA ILE A 83 -3.05 16.26 3.65
C ILE A 83 -2.19 14.99 3.68
N ILE A 84 -2.83 13.83 3.80
CA ILE A 84 -2.12 12.55 3.70
C ILE A 84 -1.83 12.18 2.24
N LYS A 85 -0.56 12.21 1.88
CA LYS A 85 -0.06 11.77 0.57
C LYS A 85 -0.10 10.25 0.42
N ARG A 86 0.39 9.52 1.42
CA ARG A 86 0.47 8.05 1.39
C ARG A 86 0.29 7.43 2.76
N VAL A 87 -0.37 6.28 2.77
CA VAL A 87 -0.53 5.43 3.96
C VAL A 87 0.29 4.16 3.79
N ILE A 88 1.21 3.88 4.71
CA ILE A 88 2.07 2.70 4.74
C ILE A 88 1.52 1.71 5.76
N ARG A 89 0.69 0.78 5.28
CA ARG A 89 -0.03 -0.16 6.15
C ARG A 89 0.87 -1.22 6.80
N SER A 90 1.99 -1.57 6.18
CA SER A 90 2.96 -2.55 6.70
C SER A 90 3.70 -2.09 7.94
N GLN A 91 3.72 -0.79 8.22
CA GLN A 91 4.47 -0.19 9.34
C GLN A 91 3.59 0.68 10.24
N ASN A 92 2.27 0.71 10.02
CA ASN A 92 1.33 1.62 10.70
C ASN A 92 1.75 3.10 10.62
N ARG A 93 2.23 3.54 9.45
CA ARG A 93 2.74 4.92 9.24
C ARG A 93 2.00 5.64 8.12
N VAL A 94 2.05 6.97 8.16
CA VAL A 94 1.48 7.89 7.18
C VAL A 94 2.51 8.94 6.77
N ILE A 95 2.46 9.38 5.53
CA ILE A 95 3.24 10.52 5.02
C ILE A 95 2.26 11.66 4.83
N VAL A 96 2.54 12.77 5.50
CA VAL A 96 1.75 14.01 5.44
C VAL A 96 2.52 15.01 4.60
N GLU A 97 1.80 15.71 3.72
CA GLU A 97 2.39 16.67 2.78
C GLU A 97 3.06 17.84 3.50
N GLY A 98 4.32 18.11 3.16
CA GLY A 98 5.12 19.21 3.70
C GLY A 98 5.44 19.12 5.19
N LYS A 99 5.13 18.01 5.87
CA LYS A 99 5.39 17.82 7.31
C LYS A 99 6.46 16.77 7.55
N ASN A 100 7.10 16.85 8.72
CA ASN A 100 8.16 15.96 9.17
C ASN A 100 9.29 15.85 8.13
N LEU A 101 9.77 17.01 7.68
CA LEU A 101 10.81 17.10 6.65
C LEU A 101 12.17 16.68 7.21
N VAL A 102 12.84 15.80 6.48
CA VAL A 102 14.20 15.33 6.76
C VAL A 102 15.10 15.70 5.58
N LYS A 103 16.26 16.28 5.88
CA LYS A 103 17.29 16.59 4.88
C LYS A 103 18.04 15.31 4.54
N LYS A 104 18.06 14.95 3.26
CA LYS A 104 18.84 13.84 2.71
C LYS A 104 19.90 14.39 1.76
N HIS A 105 21.15 14.01 2.03
CA HIS A 105 22.26 14.27 1.12
C HIS A 105 22.27 13.18 0.06
N ILE A 106 22.10 13.55 -1.20
CA ILE A 106 22.13 12.62 -2.33
C ILE A 106 23.36 12.93 -3.16
N LYS A 107 24.21 11.91 -3.37
CA LYS A 107 25.39 12.03 -4.24
C LYS A 107 24.92 12.18 -5.69
N GLN A 108 25.61 13.06 -6.41
CA GLN A 108 25.39 13.29 -7.84
C GLN A 108 25.58 11.99 -8.62
N GLY A 109 24.73 11.73 -9.63
CA GLY A 109 24.83 10.57 -10.49
C GLY A 109 24.37 10.90 -11.92
N GLN A 110 24.32 9.89 -12.78
CA GLN A 110 24.00 10.11 -14.18
C GLN A 110 22.50 10.41 -14.35
N GLY A 111 22.18 11.68 -14.61
CA GLY A 111 20.80 12.16 -14.81
C GLY A 111 20.14 12.79 -13.58
N HIS A 112 20.84 12.89 -12.44
CA HIS A 112 20.34 13.64 -11.28
C HIS A 112 21.43 14.52 -10.66
N GLU A 113 21.09 15.78 -10.44
CA GLU A 113 21.92 16.68 -9.65
C GLU A 113 21.98 16.18 -8.20
N GLY A 114 23.17 16.18 -7.60
CA GLY A 114 23.29 15.92 -6.17
C GLY A 114 23.18 17.20 -5.37
N GLY A 115 22.79 17.06 -4.11
CA GLY A 115 22.48 18.18 -3.25
C GLY A 115 21.75 17.72 -1.99
N ILE A 116 21.24 18.71 -1.26
CA ILE A 116 20.47 18.51 -0.04
C ILE A 116 18.99 18.57 -0.41
N PHE A 117 18.33 17.41 -0.40
CA PHE A 117 16.90 17.30 -0.68
C PHE A 117 16.11 17.22 0.62
N SER A 118 15.07 18.05 0.74
CA SER A 118 14.10 17.96 1.83
C SER A 118 13.03 16.95 1.45
N VAL A 119 12.97 15.82 2.16
CA VAL A 119 12.01 14.73 1.90
C VAL A 119 11.11 14.53 3.10
N GLU A 120 9.81 14.33 2.84
CA GLU A 120 8.81 14.01 3.85
C GLU A 120 9.09 12.63 4.48
N ALA A 121 9.18 12.59 5.81
CA ALA A 121 9.39 11.33 6.54
C ALA A 121 8.09 10.80 7.16
N PRO A 122 7.94 9.47 7.26
CA PRO A 122 6.69 8.86 7.70
C PRO A 122 6.46 9.00 9.22
N LEU A 123 5.28 9.47 9.59
CA LEU A 123 4.78 9.59 10.96
C LEU A 123 3.97 8.34 11.35
N HIS A 124 4.01 7.97 12.62
CA HIS A 124 3.17 6.87 13.12
C HIS A 124 1.71 7.32 13.25
N VAL A 125 0.76 6.42 12.97
CA VAL A 125 -0.69 6.71 12.97
C VAL A 125 -1.20 7.28 14.31
N SER A 126 -0.58 6.91 15.42
CA SER A 126 -0.96 7.44 16.75
C SER A 126 -0.72 8.94 16.93
N ASN A 127 0.15 9.53 16.12
CA ASN A 127 0.58 10.91 16.26
C ASN A 127 -0.24 11.86 15.38
N VAL A 128 -1.21 11.34 14.62
CA VAL A 128 -2.07 12.11 13.72
C VAL A 128 -3.53 11.88 14.06
N GLN A 129 -4.35 12.92 13.89
CA GLN A 129 -5.81 12.86 14.03
C GLN A 129 -6.48 13.53 12.83
N VAL A 130 -7.63 13.02 12.43
CA VAL A 130 -8.40 13.62 11.33
C VAL A 130 -9.02 14.93 11.82
N VAL A 131 -8.98 15.94 10.97
CA VAL A 131 -9.62 17.23 11.24
C VAL A 131 -11.09 17.16 10.84
N ASP A 132 -11.96 17.62 11.73
CA ASP A 132 -13.37 17.80 11.41
C ASP A 132 -13.53 18.97 10.42
N PRO A 133 -14.19 18.78 9.26
CA PRO A 133 -14.34 19.84 8.26
C PRO A 133 -15.12 21.06 8.77
N VAL A 134 -15.97 20.89 9.79
CA VAL A 134 -16.80 22.00 10.31
C VAL A 134 -16.08 22.77 11.39
N THR A 135 -15.49 22.07 12.37
CA THR A 135 -14.92 22.71 13.57
C THR A 135 -13.42 22.99 13.43
N GLY A 136 -12.73 22.39 12.46
CA GLY A 136 -11.27 22.48 12.31
C GLY A 136 -10.48 21.82 13.46
N LYS A 137 -11.17 21.14 14.39
CA LYS A 137 -10.56 20.50 15.55
C LYS A 137 -10.16 19.05 15.24
N PRO A 138 -9.11 18.52 15.91
CA PRO A 138 -8.75 17.11 15.78
C PRO A 138 -9.84 16.25 16.41
N CYS A 139 -10.34 15.25 15.66
CA CYS A 139 -11.42 14.38 16.09
C CYS A 139 -11.11 12.90 15.89
N LYS A 140 -11.86 12.03 16.59
CA LYS A 140 -11.81 10.58 16.39
C LYS A 140 -12.84 10.17 15.35
N VAL A 141 -12.47 9.27 14.44
CA VAL A 141 -13.40 8.77 13.43
C VAL A 141 -14.21 7.57 13.95
N GLY A 142 -15.53 7.68 13.82
CA GLY A 142 -16.52 6.61 13.95
C GLY A 142 -17.03 6.16 12.59
N ILE A 143 -17.70 5.01 12.55
CA ILE A 143 -18.40 4.48 11.38
C ILE A 143 -19.88 4.39 11.76
N ARG A 144 -20.77 4.87 10.89
CA ARG A 144 -22.22 4.71 11.00
C ARG A 144 -22.80 4.29 9.66
N TYR A 145 -23.98 3.70 9.68
CA TYR A 145 -24.79 3.43 8.50
C TYR A 145 -25.90 4.47 8.45
N LEU A 146 -26.17 4.99 7.25
CA LEU A 146 -27.34 5.83 6.98
C LEU A 146 -28.57 4.93 6.78
N GLU A 147 -29.75 5.56 6.69
CA GLU A 147 -31.01 4.86 6.41
C GLU A 147 -30.97 4.13 5.06
N ASP A 148 -30.25 4.67 4.08
CA ASP A 148 -30.00 4.06 2.77
C ASP A 148 -29.06 2.83 2.82
N GLY A 149 -28.50 2.49 3.99
CA GLY A 149 -27.52 1.41 4.16
C GLY A 149 -26.09 1.78 3.74
N THR A 150 -25.84 3.01 3.28
CA THR A 150 -24.49 3.48 2.94
C THR A 150 -23.63 3.66 4.19
N LYS A 151 -22.38 3.20 4.11
CA LYS A 151 -21.41 3.27 5.20
C LYS A 151 -20.66 4.61 5.18
N VAL A 152 -20.87 5.42 6.21
CA VAL A 152 -20.26 6.75 6.34
C VAL A 152 -19.32 6.84 7.53
N ARG A 153 -18.34 7.73 7.43
CA ARG A 153 -17.43 8.08 8.53
C ARG A 153 -18.00 9.29 9.25
N VAL A 154 -17.99 9.27 10.58
CA VAL A 154 -18.58 10.33 11.41
C VAL A 154 -17.54 10.82 12.41
N ALA A 155 -17.46 12.13 12.61
CA ALA A 155 -16.61 12.74 13.63
C ALA A 155 -17.15 12.43 15.04
N ARG A 156 -16.27 12.01 15.96
CA ARG A 156 -16.61 11.72 17.36
C ARG A 156 -15.59 12.35 18.31
N GLY A 157 -16.04 12.71 19.50
CA GLY A 157 -15.20 13.22 20.59
C GLY A 157 -15.67 14.57 21.11
N ILE A 158 -14.98 15.06 22.14
CA ILE A 158 -15.29 16.35 22.74
C ILE A 158 -14.87 17.47 21.78
N GLY A 159 -15.82 18.31 21.37
CA GLY A 159 -15.59 19.35 20.36
C GLY A 159 -15.72 18.90 18.90
N ALA A 160 -16.18 17.67 18.63
CA ALA A 160 -16.53 17.24 17.28
C ALA A 160 -18.01 17.52 16.99
N SER A 161 -18.33 17.99 15.78
CA SER A 161 -19.69 18.34 15.35
C SER A 161 -20.62 17.14 15.11
N GLY A 162 -20.08 15.92 15.09
CA GLY A 162 -20.84 14.75 14.62
C GLY A 162 -21.05 14.74 13.11
N SER A 163 -20.34 15.61 12.37
CA SER A 163 -20.40 15.71 10.91
C SER A 163 -19.95 14.42 10.23
N ILE A 164 -20.46 14.23 9.00
CA ILE A 164 -20.02 13.16 8.11
C ILE A 164 -18.69 13.59 7.47
N ILE A 165 -17.64 12.79 7.66
CA ILE A 165 -16.33 13.00 7.03
C ILE A 165 -16.35 12.24 5.69
N PRO A 166 -16.48 12.94 4.54
CA PRO A 166 -16.61 12.28 3.25
C PRO A 166 -15.37 11.45 2.93
N ARG A 167 -15.53 10.43 2.09
CA ARG A 167 -14.38 9.67 1.56
C ARG A 167 -13.66 10.55 0.52
N PRO A 168 -12.34 10.77 0.65
CA PRO A 168 -11.60 11.65 -0.26
C PRO A 168 -11.58 11.11 -1.69
N GLU A 169 -11.63 12.03 -2.66
CA GLU A 169 -11.78 11.71 -4.08
C GLU A 169 -10.58 10.98 -4.67
N ILE A 170 -9.37 11.21 -4.14
CA ILE A 170 -8.13 10.56 -4.56
C ILE A 170 -8.19 9.02 -4.50
N LEU A 171 -9.12 8.46 -3.72
CA LEU A 171 -9.32 7.02 -3.65
C LEU A 171 -10.18 6.43 -4.77
N LYS A 172 -10.96 7.26 -5.47
CA LYS A 172 -11.74 6.85 -6.64
C LYS A 172 -10.84 6.73 -7.88
N ILE A 173 -9.77 7.51 -7.91
CA ILE A 173 -8.83 7.56 -9.03
C ILE A 173 -7.91 6.34 -9.01
N ARG A 174 -7.75 5.70 -10.17
CA ARG A 174 -6.79 4.61 -10.37
C ARG A 174 -5.37 5.19 -10.33
N SER A 175 -4.44 4.51 -9.66
CA SER A 175 -3.04 4.95 -9.62
C SER A 175 -2.38 4.98 -10.99
N THR A 176 -2.82 4.10 -11.90
CA THR A 176 -2.49 4.15 -13.32
C THR A 176 -3.76 4.48 -14.11
N PRO A 177 -3.89 5.70 -14.67
CA PRO A 177 -5.04 6.05 -15.49
C PRO A 177 -5.06 5.18 -16.75
N ARG A 178 -6.26 4.77 -17.18
CA ARG A 178 -6.42 4.08 -18.48
C ARG A 178 -6.32 5.15 -19.58
N PRO A 179 -5.59 4.91 -20.69
CA PRO A 179 -5.62 5.81 -21.83
C PRO A 179 -7.06 5.94 -22.37
N THR A 180 -7.42 7.14 -22.82
CA THR A 180 -8.76 7.43 -23.36
C THR A 180 -8.92 6.89 -24.79
N ALA A 181 -7.83 6.86 -25.56
CA ALA A 181 -7.84 6.33 -26.91
C ALA A 181 -7.60 4.81 -26.90
N PRO A 182 -8.34 4.03 -27.72
CA PRO A 182 -8.07 2.62 -27.91
C PRO A 182 -6.70 2.45 -28.57
N GLY A 183 -5.90 1.52 -28.06
CA GLY A 183 -4.65 1.11 -28.68
C GLY A 183 -4.87 0.19 -29.90
N PRO A 184 -3.81 -0.18 -30.62
CA PRO A 184 -3.91 -1.04 -31.80
C PRO A 184 -4.44 -2.44 -31.51
N LYS A 185 -4.41 -2.87 -30.24
CA LYS A 185 -4.92 -4.18 -29.78
C LYS A 185 -6.30 -4.08 -29.13
N ASP A 186 -6.85 -2.87 -28.99
CA ASP A 186 -8.14 -2.66 -28.34
C ASP A 186 -9.25 -2.64 -29.38
N THR A 187 -10.33 -3.37 -29.13
CA THR A 187 -11.51 -3.41 -30.01
C THR A 187 -12.31 -2.12 -29.89
N PRO A 188 -12.75 -1.48 -31.00
CA PRO A 188 -13.65 -0.33 -30.95
C PRO A 188 -14.99 -0.73 -30.33
N MET A 189 -15.60 0.19 -29.56
CA MET A 189 -16.83 -0.08 -28.82
C MET A 189 -18.01 -0.45 -29.74
N GLU A 190 -18.04 0.08 -30.95
CA GLU A 190 -19.06 -0.22 -31.96
C GLU A 190 -19.16 -1.72 -32.24
N LEU A 191 -18.01 -2.38 -32.52
CA LEU A 191 -17.97 -3.82 -32.78
C LEU A 191 -18.34 -4.66 -31.55
N VAL A 192 -18.04 -4.18 -30.34
CA VAL A 192 -18.35 -4.90 -29.10
C VAL A 192 -19.83 -4.84 -28.77
N LEU A 193 -20.47 -3.69 -29.03
CA LEU A 193 -21.90 -3.49 -28.79
C LEU A 193 -22.77 -4.04 -29.93
N GLU A 194 -22.16 -4.34 -31.09
CA GLU A 194 -22.84 -5.00 -32.18
C GLU A 194 -23.38 -6.36 -31.70
N LYS A 195 -24.71 -6.48 -31.68
CA LYS A 195 -25.37 -7.76 -31.37
C LYS A 195 -25.21 -8.70 -32.56
N THR A 196 -24.30 -9.65 -32.43
CA THR A 196 -24.03 -10.71 -33.41
C THR A 196 -25.07 -11.83 -33.38
N TYR A 197 -25.70 -12.06 -32.22
CA TYR A 197 -26.73 -13.06 -32.02
C TYR A 197 -27.98 -12.45 -31.39
N ASP A 198 -29.13 -12.77 -31.95
CA ASP A 198 -30.44 -12.46 -31.36
C ASP A 198 -31.41 -13.61 -31.62
N ALA A 199 -31.72 -14.34 -30.54
CA ALA A 199 -32.59 -15.51 -30.56
C ALA A 199 -34.03 -15.19 -30.95
N LYS A 200 -34.50 -13.94 -30.75
CA LYS A 200 -35.89 -13.55 -31.08
C LYS A 200 -36.06 -13.23 -32.54
N THR A 201 -35.06 -12.61 -33.15
CA THR A 201 -35.07 -12.24 -34.57
C THR A 201 -34.44 -13.30 -35.46
N GLY A 202 -33.83 -14.34 -34.89
CA GLY A 202 -33.10 -15.38 -35.63
C GLY A 202 -31.74 -14.90 -36.16
N LYS A 203 -31.28 -13.71 -35.76
CA LYS A 203 -30.00 -13.15 -36.20
C LYS A 203 -28.85 -14.00 -35.65
N GLY A 204 -27.96 -14.45 -36.52
CA GLY A 204 -26.78 -15.23 -36.12
C GLY A 204 -27.04 -16.72 -35.84
N MET A 205 -28.23 -17.25 -36.13
CA MET A 205 -28.46 -18.69 -36.19
C MET A 205 -28.02 -19.24 -37.56
N PRO A 206 -27.26 -20.36 -37.62
CA PRO A 206 -27.02 -21.04 -38.89
C PRO A 206 -28.35 -21.55 -39.44
N GLN A 207 -28.54 -21.45 -40.77
CA GLN A 207 -29.66 -22.14 -41.40
C GLN A 207 -29.39 -23.64 -41.32
N LEU A 208 -30.34 -24.38 -40.71
CA LEU A 208 -30.31 -25.83 -40.60
C LEU A 208 -30.60 -26.49 -41.95
#